data_AF-A0A062UBP2-F1
#
_entry.id   AF-A0A062UBP2-F1
#
_cell.length_a   1.000
_cell.length_b   1.000
_cell.length_c   1.000
_cell.angle_alpha   90.00
_cell.angle_beta   90.00
_cell.angle_gamma   90.00
#
_symmetry.space_group_name_H-M   'P 1'
#
loop_
_entity.id
_entity.type
_entity.pdbx_description
1 polymer ?
#
loop_
_entity_poly.entity_id
_entity_poly.type
_entity_poly.pdbx_seq_one_letter_code
_entity_poly.pdbx_strand_id
1 'polypeptide(L)'
;MAGFNTVWEIAQFPLYQIWLEGSFREQTFAIVHCTIGDIMIAAASLALVYALIGRGEWPHRRFWATALATTAFGVAYTVFSEWQNVSVRGSWAYRDIMPLVPPFGTGLAPLLQWTILPLAAFVLTRRVSRA
;
A
#
# COMPACT_ATOMS: atom_id res chain seq x y z
N MET A 1 -6.93 -3.42 -9.23
CA MET A 1 -6.03 -3.04 -8.13
C MET A 1 -4.60 -3.50 -8.40
N ALA A 2 -4.37 -4.81 -8.61
CA ALA A 2 -3.03 -5.37 -8.84
C ALA A 2 -2.20 -4.65 -9.94
N GLY A 3 -2.76 -4.47 -11.15
CA GLY A 3 -2.01 -3.78 -12.23
C GLY A 3 -1.60 -2.34 -11.91
N PHE A 4 -2.46 -1.56 -11.25
CA PHE A 4 -2.13 -0.21 -10.82
C PHE A 4 -1.08 -0.18 -9.70
N ASN A 5 -1.09 -1.19 -8.83
CA ASN A 5 -0.08 -1.35 -7.78
C ASN A 5 1.29 -1.65 -8.40
N THR A 6 1.40 -2.59 -9.34
CA THR A 6 2.66 -2.87 -10.03
C THR A 6 3.22 -1.65 -10.78
N VAL A 7 2.34 -0.89 -11.46
CA VAL A 7 2.76 0.35 -12.14
C VAL A 7 3.29 1.37 -11.14
N TRP A 8 2.63 1.51 -9.99
CA TRP A 8 3.09 2.41 -8.94
C TRP A 8 4.44 1.97 -8.35
N GLU A 9 4.59 0.67 -8.09
CA GLU A 9 5.84 0.10 -7.59
C GLU A 9 7.01 0.39 -8.53
N ILE A 10 6.84 0.15 -9.83
CA ILE A 10 7.86 0.48 -10.83
C ILE A 10 8.16 1.98 -10.85
N ALA A 11 7.12 2.83 -10.74
CA ALA A 11 7.28 4.28 -10.79
C ALA A 11 8.02 4.84 -9.57
N GLN A 12 7.79 4.31 -8.37
CA GLN A 12 8.47 4.75 -7.14
C GLN A 12 9.82 4.07 -6.92
N PHE A 13 10.10 2.95 -7.60
CA PHE A 13 11.31 2.17 -7.41
C PHE A 13 12.62 2.97 -7.47
N PRO A 14 12.78 3.97 -8.36
CA PRO A 14 13.96 4.82 -8.36
C PRO A 14 14.20 5.63 -7.08
N LEU A 15 13.25 5.70 -6.14
CA LEU A 15 13.41 6.42 -4.87
C LEU A 15 14.13 5.59 -3.79
N TYR A 16 14.42 4.31 -4.06
CA TYR A 16 15.09 3.40 -3.13
C TYR A 16 16.55 3.16 -3.52
N GLN A 17 17.43 2.91 -2.53
CA GLN A 17 18.87 2.72 -2.78
C GLN A 17 19.18 1.51 -3.65
N ILE A 18 18.37 0.46 -3.54
CA ILE A 18 18.47 -0.76 -4.36
C ILE A 18 18.38 -0.50 -5.87
N TRP A 19 17.84 0.65 -6.29
CA TRP A 19 17.87 1.08 -7.69
C TRP A 19 19.31 1.29 -8.21
N LEU A 20 20.18 1.86 -7.36
CA LEU A 20 21.56 2.19 -7.70
C LEU A 20 22.51 1.01 -7.43
N GLU A 21 22.28 0.31 -6.31
CA GLU A 21 23.22 -0.68 -5.78
C GLU A 21 22.83 -2.13 -6.09
N GLY A 22 21.54 -2.38 -6.31
CA GLY A 22 21.01 -3.72 -6.52
C GLY A 22 21.27 -4.24 -7.93
N SER A 23 21.52 -5.54 -8.05
CA SER A 23 21.53 -6.23 -9.34
C SER A 23 20.13 -6.29 -9.96
N PHE A 24 20.05 -6.50 -11.27
CA PHE A 24 18.75 -6.66 -11.97
C PHE A 24 17.84 -7.71 -11.31
N ARG A 25 18.42 -8.81 -10.80
CA ARG A 25 17.68 -9.88 -10.12
C ARG A 25 17.10 -9.39 -8.79
N GLU A 26 17.88 -8.67 -7.99
CA GLU A 26 17.45 -8.12 -6.71
C GLU A 26 16.38 -7.05 -6.90
N GLN A 27 16.55 -6.19 -7.92
CA GLN A 27 15.57 -5.18 -8.27
C GLN A 27 14.24 -5.80 -8.69
N THR A 28 14.27 -6.77 -9.60
CA THR A 28 13.06 -7.49 -10.05
C THR A 28 12.39 -8.23 -8.90
N PHE A 29 13.18 -8.90 -8.05
CA PHE A 29 12.66 -9.57 -6.87
C PHE A 29 11.97 -8.59 -5.92
N ALA A 30 12.57 -7.42 -5.66
CA ALA A 30 11.98 -6.40 -4.80
C ALA A 30 10.62 -5.92 -5.33
N ILE A 31 10.52 -5.57 -6.61
CA ILE A 31 9.26 -5.13 -7.22
C ILE A 31 8.17 -6.21 -7.11
N VAL A 32 8.51 -7.47 -7.41
CA VAL A 32 7.57 -8.60 -7.34
C VAL A 32 7.15 -8.88 -5.89
N HIS A 33 8.11 -8.92 -4.97
CA HIS A 33 7.88 -9.16 -3.55
C HIS A 33 6.96 -8.07 -2.96
N CYS A 34 7.24 -6.79 -3.24
CA CYS A 34 6.41 -5.67 -2.78
C CYS A 34 5.00 -5.73 -3.39
N THR A 35 4.87 -5.97 -4.70
CA THR A 35 3.56 -6.10 -5.36
C THR A 35 2.71 -7.21 -4.73
N ILE A 36 3.30 -8.39 -4.49
CA ILE A 36 2.59 -9.51 -3.86
C ILE A 36 2.23 -9.17 -2.41
N GLY A 37 3.18 -8.60 -1.68
CA GLY A 37 2.97 -8.14 -0.31
C GLY A 37 1.80 -7.18 -0.19
N ASP A 38 1.72 -6.17 -1.04
CA ASP A 38 0.64 -5.19 -1.03
C ASP A 38 -0.73 -5.81 -1.31
N ILE A 39 -0.80 -6.71 -2.28
CA ILE A 39 -2.05 -7.44 -2.58
C ILE A 39 -2.49 -8.24 -1.35
N MET A 40 -1.55 -8.93 -0.68
CA MET A 40 -1.84 -9.69 0.53
C MET A 40 -2.31 -8.79 1.68
N ILE A 41 -1.61 -7.67 1.92
CA ILE A 41 -1.98 -6.72 2.97
C ILE A 41 -3.36 -6.11 2.66
N ALA A 42 -3.63 -5.75 1.41
CA ALA A 42 -4.92 -5.18 1.02
C ALA A 42 -6.06 -6.20 1.24
N ALA A 43 -5.85 -7.45 0.85
CA ALA A 43 -6.81 -8.53 1.06
C ALA A 43 -7.05 -8.80 2.56
N ALA A 44 -5.97 -8.88 3.36
CA ALA A 44 -6.05 -9.07 4.81
C ALA A 44 -6.77 -7.90 5.51
N SER A 45 -6.44 -6.67 5.12
CA SER A 45 -7.08 -5.45 5.64
C SER A 45 -8.57 -5.45 5.37
N LEU A 46 -8.98 -5.76 4.13
CA LEU A 46 -10.39 -5.84 3.77
C LEU A 46 -11.10 -6.96 4.53
N ALA A 47 -10.49 -8.15 4.62
CA ALA A 47 -11.07 -9.29 5.33
C ALA A 47 -11.27 -8.97 6.82
N LEU A 48 -10.29 -8.34 7.46
CA LEU A 48 -10.37 -7.91 8.85
C LEU A 48 -11.50 -6.90 9.06
N VAL A 49 -11.54 -5.83 8.27
CA VAL A 49 -12.57 -4.79 8.39
C VAL A 49 -13.96 -5.35 8.07
N TYR A 50 -14.08 -6.22 7.07
CA TYR A 50 -15.32 -6.92 6.77
C TYR A 50 -15.82 -7.74 7.97
N ALA A 51 -14.93 -8.50 8.62
CA ALA A 51 -15.27 -9.30 9.80
C ALA A 51 -15.71 -8.45 11.00
N LEU A 52 -15.11 -7.26 11.18
CA LEU A 52 -15.38 -6.36 12.30
C LEU A 52 -16.68 -5.54 12.12
N ILE A 53 -16.87 -4.92 10.96
CA ILE A 53 -17.92 -3.90 10.75
C ILE A 53 -18.78 -4.11 9.49
N GLY A 54 -18.38 -5.02 8.60
CA GLY A 54 -19.02 -5.25 7.32
C GLY A 54 -20.05 -6.38 7.27
N ARG A 55 -20.09 -7.25 8.29
CA ARG A 55 -20.98 -8.44 8.32
C ARG A 55 -22.45 -8.06 8.14
N GLY A 56 -23.08 -8.62 7.10
CA GLY A 56 -24.52 -8.49 6.81
C GLY A 56 -24.96 -7.15 6.22
N GLU A 57 -24.12 -6.12 6.26
CA GLU A 57 -24.48 -4.77 5.81
C GLU A 57 -23.74 -4.36 4.53
N TRP A 58 -22.49 -4.80 4.33
CA TRP A 58 -21.72 -4.50 3.13
C TRP A 58 -22.09 -5.45 1.97
N PRO A 59 -22.24 -4.99 0.72
CA PRO A 59 -21.92 -3.65 0.20
C PRO A 59 -23.09 -2.66 0.15
N HIS A 60 -24.30 -3.05 0.56
CA HIS A 60 -25.52 -2.24 0.42
C HIS A 60 -25.57 -1.06 1.41
N ARG A 61 -25.12 -1.27 2.65
CA ARG A 61 -24.92 -0.29 3.72
C ARG A 61 -23.43 -0.26 4.12
N ARG A 62 -22.98 0.83 4.73
CA ARG A 62 -21.60 1.00 5.25
C ARG A 62 -20.46 0.87 4.24
N PHE A 63 -20.72 0.91 2.92
CA PHE A 63 -19.69 0.82 1.88
C PHE A 63 -18.48 1.72 2.14
N TRP A 64 -18.71 3.01 2.39
CA TRP A 64 -17.64 3.98 2.65
C TRP A 64 -16.97 3.80 4.00
N ALA A 65 -17.71 3.35 5.03
CA ALA A 65 -17.12 3.06 6.33
C ALA A 65 -16.12 1.89 6.22
N THR A 66 -16.51 0.80 5.55
CA THR A 66 -15.62 -0.32 5.25
C THR A 66 -14.43 0.11 4.39
N ALA A 67 -14.67 0.93 3.36
CA ALA A 67 -13.61 1.43 2.48
C ALA A 67 -12.57 2.27 3.24
N LEU A 68 -13.02 3.27 4.01
CA LEU A 68 -12.15 4.16 4.78
C LEU A 68 -11.40 3.40 5.88
N ALA A 69 -12.07 2.48 6.58
CA ALA A 69 -11.42 1.66 7.59
C ALA A 69 -10.37 0.71 6.98
N THR A 70 -10.65 0.13 5.81
CA THR A 70 -9.67 -0.70 5.08
C THR A 70 -8.46 0.11 4.67
N THR A 71 -8.67 1.30 4.08
CA THR A 71 -7.57 2.21 3.71
C THR A 71 -6.78 2.65 4.93
N ALA A 72 -7.45 3.05 6.02
CA ALA A 72 -6.78 3.48 7.24
C ALA A 72 -5.92 2.38 7.86
N PHE A 73 -6.40 1.14 7.87
CA PHE A 73 -5.62 0.00 8.33
C PHE A 73 -4.39 -0.25 7.43
N GLY A 74 -4.57 -0.20 6.11
CA GLY A 74 -3.46 -0.30 5.16
C GLY A 74 -2.40 0.77 5.38
N VAL A 75 -2.79 2.05 5.48
CA VAL A 75 -1.88 3.17 5.77
C VAL A 75 -1.15 2.97 7.10
N ALA A 76 -1.86 2.59 8.17
CA ALA A 76 -1.25 2.33 9.47
C ALA A 76 -0.24 1.19 9.41
N TYR A 77 -0.57 0.11 8.71
CA TYR A 77 0.35 -0.99 8.47
C TYR A 77 1.59 -0.53 7.70
N THR A 78 1.44 0.29 6.65
CA THR A 78 2.55 0.82 5.86
C THR A 78 3.50 1.68 6.68
N VAL A 79 2.96 2.59 7.51
CA VAL A 79 3.79 3.39 8.43
C VAL A 79 4.58 2.47 9.36
N PHE A 80 3.93 1.46 9.94
CA PHE A 80 4.57 0.49 10.81
C PHE A 80 5.63 -0.35 10.11
N SER A 81 5.33 -0.89 8.92
CA SER A 81 6.23 -1.76 8.16
C SER A 81 7.44 -1.00 7.63
N GLU A 82 7.27 0.23 7.16
CA GLU A 82 8.37 1.08 6.72
C GLU A 82 9.28 1.44 7.90
N TRP A 83 8.71 1.83 9.04
CA TRP A 83 9.50 2.10 10.25
C TRP A 83 10.30 0.86 10.68
N GLN A 84 9.67 -0.32 10.70
CA GLN A 84 10.36 -1.57 11.05
C GLN A 84 11.49 -1.91 10.07
N ASN A 85 11.26 -1.79 8.76
CA ASN A 85 12.27 -2.21 7.78
C ASN A 85 13.38 -1.17 7.59
N VAL A 86 13.07 0.13 7.63
CA VAL A 86 14.06 1.20 7.45
C VAL A 86 14.81 1.51 8.74
N SER A 87 14.09 1.75 9.84
CA SER A 87 14.70 2.27 11.08
C SER A 87 15.17 1.18 12.03
N VAL A 88 14.47 0.04 12.09
CA VAL A 88 14.78 -1.02 13.07
C VAL A 88 15.67 -2.10 12.47
N ARG A 89 15.31 -2.62 11.29
CA ARG A 89 16.01 -3.75 10.66
C ARG A 89 17.06 -3.31 9.64
N GLY A 90 16.95 -2.10 9.09
CA GLY A 90 17.78 -1.65 7.98
C GLY A 90 17.70 -2.55 6.75
N SER A 91 16.56 -3.23 6.54
CA SER A 91 16.34 -4.18 5.45
C SER A 91 16.28 -3.50 4.08
N TRP A 92 15.90 -2.22 4.04
CA TRP A 92 16.04 -1.37 2.86
C TRP A 92 16.25 0.08 3.26
N ALA A 93 16.75 0.88 2.33
CA ALA A 93 17.04 2.29 2.53
C ALA A 93 16.44 3.15 1.41
N TYR A 94 15.93 4.31 1.79
CA TYR A 94 15.52 5.34 0.86
C TYR A 94 16.74 6.09 0.30
N ARG A 95 16.60 6.60 -0.91
CA ARG A 95 17.53 7.59 -1.44
C ARG A 95 17.27 8.96 -0.82
N ASP A 96 18.27 9.84 -0.94
CA ASP A 96 18.21 11.26 -0.59
C ASP A 96 17.07 12.01 -1.31
N ILE A 97 16.69 11.56 -2.50
CA ILE A 97 15.58 12.13 -3.27
C ILE A 97 14.18 11.70 -2.80
N MET A 98 14.06 10.76 -1.86
CA MET A 98 12.77 10.30 -1.34
C MET A 98 12.21 11.33 -0.34
N PRO A 99 11.06 11.97 -0.62
CA PRO A 99 10.44 12.84 0.36
C PRO A 99 9.95 12.00 1.54
N LEU A 100 10.31 12.41 2.76
CA LEU A 100 9.87 11.76 3.99
C LEU A 100 8.75 12.57 4.64
N VAL A 101 7.80 11.88 5.25
CA VAL A 101 6.65 12.49 5.94
C VAL A 101 6.90 12.47 7.46
N PRO A 102 7.10 13.64 8.10
CA PRO A 102 7.14 13.75 9.55
C PRO A 102 5.78 13.44 10.19
N PRO A 103 5.74 12.95 11.45
CA PRO A 103 6.88 12.68 12.33
C PRO A 103 7.50 11.30 12.13
N PHE A 104 6.91 10.43 11.29
CA PHE A 104 7.26 9.01 11.25
C PHE A 104 8.49 8.69 10.39
N GLY A 105 8.92 9.61 9.54
CA GLY A 105 10.05 9.38 8.62
C GLY A 105 9.70 8.38 7.51
N THR A 106 8.43 8.07 7.32
CA THR A 106 7.94 7.18 6.26
C THR A 106 8.05 7.88 4.91
N GLY A 107 8.46 7.15 3.89
CA GLY A 107 8.50 7.65 2.52
C GLY A 107 7.12 8.11 2.01
N LEU A 108 7.09 9.21 1.28
CA LEU A 108 5.86 9.77 0.71
C LEU A 108 5.24 8.85 -0.34
N ALA A 109 6.05 8.22 -1.20
CA ALA A 109 5.55 7.37 -2.28
C ALA A 109 4.74 6.14 -1.81
N PRO A 110 5.19 5.33 -0.83
CA PRO A 110 4.39 4.23 -0.30
C PRO A 110 3.15 4.72 0.47
N LEU A 111 3.23 5.88 1.14
CA LEU A 111 2.05 6.48 1.78
C LEU A 111 0.98 6.90 0.77
N LEU A 112 1.40 7.54 -0.32
CA LEU A 112 0.50 7.92 -1.41
C LEU A 112 -0.09 6.69 -2.08
N GLN A 113 0.69 5.62 -2.29
CA GLN A 113 0.19 4.37 -2.83
C GLN A 113 -0.97 3.82 -1.99
N TRP A 114 -0.75 3.70 -0.69
CA TRP A 114 -1.71 3.14 0.27
C TRP A 114 -2.90 4.05 0.54
N THR A 115 -2.81 5.33 0.20
CA THR A 115 -3.95 6.26 0.27
C THR A 115 -4.74 6.26 -1.04
N ILE A 116 -4.07 6.39 -2.17
CA ILE A 116 -4.71 6.63 -3.47
C ILE A 116 -5.28 5.34 -4.07
N LEU A 117 -4.50 4.26 -4.12
CA LEU A 117 -4.91 3.05 -4.82
C LEU A 117 -6.13 2.35 -4.19
N PRO A 118 -6.21 2.18 -2.85
CA PRO A 118 -7.39 1.58 -2.23
C PRO A 118 -8.64 2.44 -2.45
N LEU A 119 -8.55 3.76 -2.26
CA LEU A 119 -9.68 4.66 -2.44
C LEU A 119 -10.17 4.67 -3.89
N ALA A 120 -9.25 4.74 -4.86
CA ALA A 120 -9.58 4.65 -6.28
C ALA A 120 -10.26 3.31 -6.61
N ALA A 121 -9.76 2.19 -6.06
CA ALA A 121 -10.38 0.88 -6.23
C ALA A 121 -11.82 0.86 -5.69
N PHE A 122 -12.07 1.36 -4.48
CA PHE A 122 -13.43 1.44 -3.92
C PHE A 122 -14.36 2.37 -4.72
N VAL A 123 -13.87 3.51 -5.19
CA VAL A 123 -14.63 4.42 -6.08
C VAL A 123 -15.06 3.69 -7.35
N LEU A 124 -14.13 2.99 -8.00
CA LEU A 124 -14.40 2.25 -9.24
C LEU A 124 -15.40 1.11 -8.99
N THR A 125 -15.21 0.32 -7.93
CA THR A 125 -16.16 -0.73 -7.54
C THR A 125 -17.56 -0.14 -7.33
N ARG A 126 -17.69 0.99 -6.64
CA ARG A 126 -18.98 1.62 -6.40
C ARG A 126 -19.65 2.13 -7.68
N ARG A 127 -18.87 2.63 -8.64
CA ARG A 127 -19.38 3.09 -9.94
C ARG A 127 -19.89 1.92 -10.77
N VAL A 128 -19.12 0.82 -10.84
CA VAL A 128 -19.51 -0.39 -11.59
C VAL A 128 -20.75 -1.04 -10.97
N SER A 129 -20.85 -1.12 -9.64
CA SER A 129 -22.04 -1.69 -8.98
C SER A 129 -23.30 -0.81 -9.04
N ARG A 130 -23.21 0.41 -9.58
CA ARG A 130 -24.34 1.33 -9.78
C ARG A 130 -24.77 1.45 -11.25
N ALA A 131 -23.98 0.94 -12.17
CA ALA A 131 -24.27 0.88 -13.60
C ALA A 131 -25.02 -0.42 -13.92
#